data_AF-A0A284VK92-F1
#
_entry.id   AF-A0A284VK92-F1
#
_cell.length_a   1.000
_cell.length_b   1.000
_cell.length_c   1.000
_cell.angle_alpha   90.00
_cell.angle_beta   90.00
_cell.angle_gamma   90.00
#
_symmetry.space_group_name_H-M   'P 1'
#
loop_
_entity.id
_entity.type
_entity.pdbx_description
1 polymer ?
#
loop_
_entity_poly.entity_id
_entity_poly.type
_entity_poly.pdbx_seq_one_letter_code
_entity_poly.pdbx_strand_id
1 'polypeptide(L)'
;MKFIREDFKRVNLEPGKYYYQIKTQILEIDIEPCAGGFCVAIYYPDQKLAFPKKCTNHEGYDQSINSLVGERREETWDKALKIAGELFDKFPFVP
;
A
#
# COMPACT_ATOMS: atom_id res chain seq x y z
N MET A 1 3.07 -12.97 6.58
CA MET A 1 3.23 -13.41 5.15
C MET A 1 4.23 -12.48 4.45
N LYS A 2 4.97 -12.91 3.42
CA LYS A 2 5.93 -12.04 2.69
C LYS A 2 5.44 -11.78 1.26
N PHE A 3 5.16 -10.51 0.95
CA PHE A 3 4.78 -10.08 -0.39
C PHE A 3 6.00 -9.72 -1.24
N ILE A 4 5.92 -9.97 -2.54
CA ILE A 4 6.87 -9.52 -3.55
C ILE A 4 6.16 -8.62 -4.58
N ARG A 5 6.93 -7.86 -5.35
CA ARG A 5 6.38 -6.89 -6.32
C ARG A 5 5.46 -7.55 -7.36
N GLU A 6 5.83 -8.73 -7.83
CA GLU A 6 5.13 -9.47 -8.89
C GLU A 6 3.74 -9.95 -8.47
N ASP A 7 3.46 -10.00 -7.16
CA ASP A 7 2.15 -10.34 -6.63
C ASP A 7 1.11 -9.24 -6.94
N PHE A 8 1.56 -8.00 -7.17
CA PHE A 8 0.68 -6.86 -7.38
C PHE A 8 0.48 -6.53 -8.86
N LYS A 9 -0.78 -6.43 -9.26
CA LYS A 9 -1.19 -5.96 -10.59
C LYS A 9 -1.49 -4.47 -10.56
N ARG A 10 -1.01 -3.74 -11.56
CA ARG A 10 -1.35 -2.32 -11.72
C ARG A 10 -2.80 -2.19 -12.19
N VAL A 11 -3.61 -1.44 -11.45
CA VAL A 11 -4.97 -1.07 -11.82
C VAL A 11 -4.99 0.43 -12.12
N ASN A 12 -5.49 0.80 -13.30
CA ASN A 12 -5.62 2.21 -13.70
C ASN A 12 -7.04 2.69 -13.40
N LEU A 13 -7.17 3.83 -12.71
CA LEU A 13 -8.45 4.43 -12.34
C LEU A 13 -8.86 5.53 -13.32
N GLU A 14 -7.96 6.50 -13.50
CA GLU A 14 -8.12 7.67 -14.34
C GLU A 14 -6.77 7.96 -15.02
N PRO A 15 -6.73 8.80 -16.08
CA PRO A 15 -5.46 9.22 -16.65
C PRO A 15 -4.51 9.78 -15.58
N GLY A 16 -3.36 9.13 -15.41
CA GLY A 16 -2.36 9.50 -14.40
C GLY A 16 -2.59 8.94 -12.99
N LYS A 17 -3.73 8.30 -12.71
CA LYS A 17 -4.02 7.66 -11.41
C LYS A 17 -4.07 6.15 -11.53
N TYR A 18 -3.27 5.48 -10.71
CA TYR A 18 -3.21 4.03 -10.65
C TYR A 18 -2.81 3.59 -9.24
N TYR A 19 -3.11 2.34 -8.92
CA TYR A 19 -2.60 1.66 -7.74
C TYR A 19 -2.13 0.26 -8.13
N TYR A 20 -1.40 -0.39 -7.23
CA TYR A 20 -0.98 -1.77 -7.37
C TYR A 20 -1.79 -2.63 -6.41
N GLN A 21 -2.39 -3.69 -6.90
CA GLN A 21 -3.36 -4.49 -6.15
C GLN A 21 -2.99 -5.96 -6.13
N ILE A 22 -3.14 -6.56 -4.95
CA ILE A 22 -3.34 -8.00 -4.79
C ILE A 22 -4.75 -8.23 -4.22
N LYS A 23 -5.51 -9.10 -4.87
CA LYS A 23 -6.87 -9.46 -4.46
C LYS A 23 -6.95 -10.95 -4.20
N THR A 24 -7.44 -11.30 -3.03
CA THR A 24 -7.76 -12.68 -2.63
C THR A 24 -9.28 -12.81 -2.43
N GLN A 25 -9.76 -14.00 -2.08
CA GLN A 25 -11.18 -14.20 -1.75
C GLN A 25 -11.60 -13.49 -0.45
N ILE A 26 -10.64 -13.16 0.42
CA ILE A 26 -10.91 -12.67 1.78
C ILE A 26 -10.48 -11.21 1.91
N LEU A 27 -9.38 -10.82 1.27
CA LEU A 27 -8.72 -9.53 1.45
C LEU A 27 -8.27 -8.93 0.13
N GLU A 28 -8.28 -7.61 0.08
CA GLU A 28 -7.73 -6.78 -0.97
C GLU A 28 -6.68 -5.85 -0.36
N ILE A 29 -5.49 -5.80 -0.95
CA ILE A 29 -4.41 -4.91 -0.52
C ILE A 29 -4.04 -4.04 -1.71
N ASP A 30 -4.10 -2.73 -1.49
CA ASP A 30 -3.74 -1.72 -2.47
C ASP A 30 -2.50 -0.94 -2.01
N ILE A 31 -1.58 -0.75 -2.94
CA ILE A 31 -0.42 0.14 -2.82
C ILE A 31 -0.62 1.29 -3.80
N GLU A 32 -0.99 2.44 -3.28
CA GLU A 32 -1.23 3.67 -4.03
C GLU A 32 0.05 4.53 -4.05
N PRO A 33 0.54 4.98 -5.21
CA PRO A 33 1.60 5.97 -5.26
C PRO A 33 1.13 7.31 -4.69
N CYS A 34 1.92 7.87 -3.77
CA CYS A 34 1.65 9.18 -3.15
C CYS A 34 2.88 10.10 -3.26
N ALA A 35 2.80 11.32 -2.72
CA ALA A 35 3.87 12.32 -2.74
C ALA A 35 5.20 11.72 -2.23
N GLY A 36 6.09 11.42 -3.18
CA GLY A 36 7.40 10.82 -2.95
C GLY A 36 7.42 9.42 -2.32
N GLY A 37 6.32 8.67 -2.39
CA GLY A 37 6.26 7.35 -1.80
C GLY A 37 5.06 6.51 -2.19
N PHE A 38 4.64 5.65 -1.26
CA PHE A 38 3.49 4.78 -1.40
C PHE A 38 2.66 4.75 -0.12
N CYS A 39 1.36 4.63 -0.28
CA CYS A 39 0.43 4.33 0.80
C CYS A 39 -0.20 2.96 0.59
N VAL A 40 -0.26 2.19 1.67
CA VAL A 40 -0.80 0.83 1.68
C VAL A 40 -2.12 0.84 2.44
N ALA A 41 -3.14 0.24 1.84
CA ALA A 41 -4.43 0.00 2.46
C ALA A 41 -4.80 -1.48 2.32
N ILE A 42 -5.48 -2.02 3.33
CA ILE A 42 -6.03 -3.38 3.31
C ILE A 42 -7.50 -3.31 3.69
N TYR A 43 -8.35 -4.05 2.98
CA TYR A 43 -9.78 -4.07 3.21
C TYR A 43 -10.42 -5.40 2.79
N TYR A 44 -11.62 -5.64 3.33
CA TYR A 44 -12.49 -6.70 2.82
C TYR A 44 -13.03 -6.32 1.44
N PRO A 45 -12.90 -7.17 0.41
CA PRO A 45 -13.31 -6.88 -0.97
C PRO A 45 -14.74 -6.35 -1.09
N ASP A 46 -15.66 -6.89 -0.26
CA ASP A 46 -17.09 -6.59 -0.35
C ASP A 46 -17.57 -5.50 0.62
N GLN A 47 -16.82 -5.25 1.70
CA GLN A 47 -17.32 -4.39 2.78
C GLN A 47 -16.80 -2.95 2.70
N LYS A 48 -15.81 -2.67 1.84
CA LYS A 48 -15.11 -1.36 1.76
C LYS A 48 -14.62 -0.83 3.13
N LEU A 49 -14.52 -1.70 4.13
CA LEU A 49 -14.01 -1.41 5.46
C LEU A 49 -12.49 -1.41 5.38
N ALA A 50 -11.91 -0.22 5.24
CA ALA A 50 -10.47 -0.04 5.15
C ALA A 50 -9.84 0.05 6.54
N PHE A 51 -8.80 -0.77 6.76
CA PHE A 51 -7.86 -0.53 7.85
C PHE A 51 -7.17 0.81 7.65
N PRO A 52 -6.75 1.53 8.71
CA PRO A 52 -6.04 2.79 8.58
C PRO A 52 -4.86 2.67 7.60
N LYS A 53 -4.93 3.46 6.53
CA LYS A 53 -3.90 3.53 5.49
C LYS A 53 -2.57 3.96 6.11
N LYS A 54 -1.48 3.27 5.74
CA LYS A 54 -0.11 3.60 6.17
C LYS A 54 0.74 4.01 4.99
N CYS A 55 1.49 5.10 5.12
CA CYS A 55 2.31 5.64 4.04
C CYS A 55 3.81 5.57 4.36
N THR A 56 4.63 5.45 3.33
CA THR A 56 6.09 5.42 3.42
C THR A 56 6.72 6.11 2.22
N ASN A 57 7.85 6.78 2.43
CA ASN A 57 8.77 7.24 1.39
C ASN A 57 10.18 6.62 1.61
N HIS A 58 11.17 7.05 0.82
CA HIS A 58 12.58 6.65 1.01
C HIS A 58 13.12 7.01 2.41
N GLU A 59 12.62 8.08 3.04
CA GLU A 59 13.07 8.53 4.36
C GLU A 59 12.35 7.83 5.53
N GLY A 60 11.19 7.20 5.29
CA GLY A 60 10.29 6.69 6.33
C GLY A 60 9.36 7.81 6.80
N TYR A 61 8.11 7.81 6.35
CA TYR A 61 7.26 9.01 6.40
C TYR A 61 6.87 9.41 7.83
N ASP A 62 7.24 10.64 8.22
CA ASP A 62 6.60 11.42 9.29
C ASP A 62 5.64 12.41 8.61
N GLN A 63 4.37 12.42 9.02
CA GLN A 63 3.31 13.24 8.40
C GLN A 63 3.57 14.76 8.47
N SER A 64 4.56 15.20 9.26
CA SER A 64 4.95 16.60 9.40
C SER A 64 5.76 17.17 8.22
N ILE A 65 6.29 16.34 7.31
CA ILE A 65 7.16 16.80 6.22
C ILE A 65 6.34 17.02 4.94
N ASN A 66 5.67 18.18 4.88
CA ASN A 66 4.91 18.64 3.71
C ASN A 66 5.77 19.10 2.51
N SER A 67 7.09 18.89 2.50
CA SER A 67 7.98 19.69 1.64
C SER A 67 8.98 18.93 0.76
N LEU A 68 9.06 17.59 0.85
CA LEU A 68 10.01 16.84 0.02
C LEU A 68 9.29 15.69 -0.69
N VAL A 69 8.81 15.98 -1.90
CA VAL A 69 8.42 14.97 -2.87
C VAL A 69 9.69 14.25 -3.33
N GLY A 70 10.19 13.33 -2.51
CA GLY A 70 11.35 12.51 -2.86
C GLY A 70 11.04 11.67 -4.11
N GLU A 71 12.06 11.28 -4.87
CA GLU A 71 11.85 10.35 -5.96
C GLU A 71 11.38 8.99 -5.42
N ARG A 72 10.43 8.35 -6.11
CA ARG A 72 9.97 7.00 -5.78
C ARG A 72 11.07 6.00 -6.12
N ARG A 73 11.94 5.70 -5.13
CA ARG A 73 13.05 4.74 -5.24
C ARG A 73 12.58 3.31 -5.00
N GLU A 74 13.35 2.33 -5.46
CA GLU A 74 13.10 0.90 -5.23
C GLU A 74 12.93 0.56 -3.74
N GLU A 75 13.78 1.12 -2.88
CA GLU A 75 13.67 0.96 -1.42
C GLU A 75 12.33 1.42 -0.83
N THR A 76 11.67 2.38 -1.48
CA THR A 76 10.37 2.89 -1.06
C THR A 76 9.28 1.84 -1.32
N TRP A 77 9.44 1.07 -2.40
CA TRP A 77 8.59 -0.08 -2.70
C TRP A 77 8.77 -1.19 -1.66
N ASP A 78 10.02 -1.52 -1.29
CA ASP A 78 10.29 -2.54 -0.27
C ASP A 78 9.69 -2.18 1.09
N LYS A 79 9.74 -0.90 1.46
CA LYS A 79 9.05 -0.40 2.67
C LYS A 79 7.53 -0.59 2.55
N ALA A 80 6.94 -0.33 1.39
CA ALA A 80 5.51 -0.54 1.17
C ALA A 80 5.13 -2.03 1.27
N LEU A 81 5.95 -2.94 0.73
CA LEU A 81 5.74 -4.39 0.88
C LEU A 81 5.82 -4.83 2.35
N LYS A 82 6.75 -4.29 3.13
CA LYS A 82 6.83 -4.54 4.57
C LYS A 82 5.57 -4.10 5.30
N ILE A 83 5.07 -2.89 5.00
CA ILE A 83 3.81 -2.38 5.55
C ILE A 83 2.63 -3.27 5.16
N ALA A 84 2.56 -3.73 3.92
CA ALA A 84 1.52 -4.66 3.46
C ALA A 84 1.54 -5.96 4.29
N GLY A 85 2.73 -6.53 4.53
CA GLY A 85 2.92 -7.70 5.39
C GLY A 85 2.46 -7.45 6.83
N GLU A 86 2.88 -6.33 7.44
CA GLU A 86 2.49 -5.97 8.80
C GLU A 86 0.98 -5.75 8.96
N LEU A 87 0.36 -5.09 7.98
CA LEU A 87 -1.09 -4.85 7.99
C LEU A 87 -1.86 -6.14 7.80
N PHE A 88 -1.41 -7.04 6.91
CA PHE A 88 -1.99 -8.36 6.72
C PHE A 88 -1.92 -9.21 7.98
N ASP A 89 -0.74 -9.27 8.63
CA ASP A 89 -0.54 -10.08 9.83
C ASP A 89 -1.36 -9.54 11.04
N LYS A 90 -1.68 -8.24 11.06
CA LYS A 90 -2.52 -7.60 12.09
C LYS A 90 -4.00 -7.54 11.72
N PHE A 91 -4.36 -7.93 10.50
CA PHE A 91 -5.73 -7.80 10.03
C PHE A 91 -6.60 -8.80 10.82
N PRO A 92 -7.70 -8.36 11.47
CA PRO A 92 -8.54 -9.26 12.23
C PRO A 92 -9.26 -10.18 11.26
N PHE A 93 -8.81 -11.43 11.16
CA PHE A 93 -9.56 -12.47 10.46
C PHE A 93 -10.78 -12.80 11.30
N VAL A 94 -11.94 -12.24 10.95
CA VAL A 94 -13.23 -12.73 11.45
C VAL A 94 -13.47 -14.09 10.78
N PRO A 95 -13.48 -15.20 11.54
CA PRO A 95 -13.69 -16.54 10.98
C PRO A 95 -15.11 -16.76 10.44
#